data_AF-A0A1G2YXL0-F1
#
_entry.id   AF-A0A1G2YXL0-F1
#
_cell.length_a   1.000
_cell.length_b   1.000
_cell.length_c   1.000
_cell.angle_alpha   90.00
_cell.angle_beta   90.00
_cell.angle_gamma   90.00
#
_symmetry.space_group_name_H-M   'P 1'
#
loop_
_entity.id
_entity.type
_entity.pdbx_description
1 polymer ?
#
loop_
_entity_poly.entity_id
_entity_poly.type
_entity_poly.pdbx_seq_one_letter_code
_entity_poly.pdbx_strand_id
1 'polypeptide(L)' 'MINGHMVAGFALVAWPAEYGVSGVMTFVVNQNGIVYEKDLGPQTADAAQAMTRYNPDETWKRAQ' A
#
# COMPACT_ATOMS: atom_id res chain seq x y z
N MET A 1 2.20 -9.89 -13.38
CA MET A 1 2.97 -10.65 -12.37
C MET A 1 3.68 -11.78 -13.08
N ILE A 2 4.99 -11.90 -12.94
CA ILE A 2 5.78 -13.05 -13.39
C ILE A 2 6.54 -13.53 -12.15
N ASN A 3 6.34 -14.79 -11.74
CA ASN A 3 6.94 -15.37 -10.53
C ASN A 3 6.75 -14.53 -9.25
N GLY A 4 5.56 -13.95 -9.04
CA GLY A 4 5.30 -13.09 -7.87
C GLY A 4 5.84 -11.67 -7.97
N HIS A 5 6.57 -11.32 -9.04
CA HIS A 5 7.09 -9.98 -9.26
C HIS A 5 6.24 -9.19 -10.26
N MET A 6 6.04 -7.90 -9.97
CA MET A 6 5.44 -6.98 -10.92
C MET A 6 6.49 -6.53 -11.94
N VAL A 7 6.28 -6.88 -13.21
CA VAL A 7 7.14 -6.46 -14.34
C VAL A 7 6.33 -5.52 -15.22
N ALA A 8 6.87 -4.32 -15.49
CA ALA A 8 6.25 -3.27 -16.31
C ALA A 8 4.84 -2.84 -15.86
N GLY A 9 4.48 -3.08 -14.59
CA GLY A 9 3.21 -2.63 -14.00
C GLY A 9 3.36 -1.37 -13.17
N PHE A 10 2.25 -0.87 -12.66
CA PHE A 10 2.19 0.23 -11.71
C PHE A 10 1.36 -0.16 -10.49
N ALA A 11 1.56 0.58 -9.42
CA ALA A 11 0.74 0.50 -8.23
C ALA A 11 0.44 1.91 -7.73
N LEU A 12 -0.68 2.05 -7.03
CA LEU A 12 -1.04 3.26 -6.31
C LEU A 12 -1.01 2.96 -4.82
N VAL A 13 -0.64 3.96 -4.03
CA VAL A 13 -0.71 3.93 -2.58
C VAL A 13 -1.61 5.09 -2.12
N ALA A 14 -2.49 4.82 -1.18
CA ALA A 14 -3.39 5.79 -0.56
C ALA A 14 -3.26 5.69 0.96
N TRP A 15 -3.29 6.83 1.63
CA TRP A 15 -3.17 6.93 3.08
C TRP A 15 -4.07 8.05 3.62
N PRO A 16 -4.39 8.05 4.93
CA PRO A 16 -5.14 9.15 5.55
C PRO A 16 -4.43 10.49 5.38
N ALA A 17 -5.18 11.56 5.11
CA ALA A 17 -4.64 12.91 5.08
C ALA A 17 -4.01 13.30 6.43
N GLU A 18 -4.64 12.87 7.52
CA GLU A 18 -4.16 12.99 8.88
C GLU A 18 -4.41 11.65 9.63
N TYR A 19 -3.33 11.02 10.09
CA TYR A 19 -3.38 9.72 10.78
C TYR A 19 -4.12 9.83 12.11
N GLY A 20 -5.02 8.88 12.39
CA GLY A 20 -5.84 8.86 13.60
C GLY A 20 -7.03 9.82 13.57
N VAL A 21 -7.08 10.74 12.60
CA VAL A 21 -8.20 11.69 12.41
C VAL A 21 -9.05 11.29 11.20
N SER A 22 -8.44 11.26 10.02
CA SER A 22 -9.11 10.85 8.77
C SER A 22 -9.11 9.34 8.54
N GLY A 23 -8.37 8.59 9.35
CA GLY A 23 -8.23 7.13 9.28
C GLY A 23 -6.87 6.67 9.77
N VAL A 24 -6.67 5.34 9.79
CA VAL A 24 -5.39 4.70 10.19
C VAL A 24 -4.84 3.76 9.13
N MET A 25 -5.63 3.42 8.11
CA MET A 25 -5.25 2.41 7.12
C MET A 25 -4.54 3.01 5.92
N THR A 26 -3.47 2.34 5.48
CA THR A 26 -2.82 2.55 4.19
C THR A 26 -3.27 1.48 3.23
N PHE A 27 -3.56 1.85 1.99
CA PHE A 27 -3.97 0.94 0.93
C PHE A 27 -2.96 0.95 -0.20
N VAL A 28 -2.64 -0.22 -0.75
CA VAL A 28 -1.87 -0.36 -1.99
C VAL A 28 -2.65 -1.19 -2.99
N VAL A 29 -2.73 -0.73 -4.23
CA VAL A 29 -3.43 -1.42 -5.32
C VAL A 29 -2.53 -1.55 -6.54
N ASN A 30 -2.51 -2.74 -7.14
CA ASN A 30 -1.78 -2.99 -8.38
C ASN A 30 -2.70 -2.89 -9.61
N GLN A 31 -2.12 -3.01 -10.81
CA GLN A 31 -2.84 -2.94 -12.09
C GLN A 31 -3.92 -4.02 -12.28
N ASN A 32 -3.90 -5.09 -11.47
CA ASN A 32 -4.92 -6.14 -11.50
C ASN A 32 -6.09 -5.84 -10.54
N GLY A 33 -6.08 -4.67 -9.87
CA GLY A 33 -7.11 -4.28 -8.91
C GLY A 33 -7.04 -5.00 -7.57
N ILE A 34 -5.95 -5.72 -7.28
CA ILE A 34 -5.78 -6.37 -5.97
C ILE A 34 -5.36 -5.30 -4.96
N VAL A 35 -6.21 -5.08 -3.97
CA VAL A 35 -6.00 -4.12 -2.89
C VAL A 35 -5.47 -4.84 -1.65
N TYR A 36 -4.42 -4.28 -1.07
CA TYR A 36 -3.93 -4.65 0.25
C TYR A 36 -4.03 -3.45 1.19
N GLU A 37 -4.20 -3.74 2.48
CA GLU A 37 -4.28 -2.76 3.55
C GLU A 37 -3.31 -3.08 4.69
N LYS A 38 -2.77 -2.03 5.31
CA LYS A 38 -1.92 -2.11 6.49
C LYS A 38 -1.96 -0.79 7.26
N ASP A 39 -1.98 -0.86 8.58
CA ASP A 39 -1.68 0.29 9.44
C ASP A 39 -0.15 0.44 9.52
N LEU A 40 0.38 1.54 8.97
CA LEU A 40 1.80 1.89 9.01
C LEU A 40 2.14 2.86 10.16
N GLY A 41 1.16 3.22 10.98
CA GLY A 41 1.31 4.10 12.12
C GLY A 41 1.35 5.60 11.77
N PRO A 42 1.65 6.46 12.75
CA PRO A 42 1.65 7.92 12.58
C PRO A 42 2.56 8.45 11.46
N GLN A 43 3.60 7.70 11.07
CA GLN A 43 4.54 8.08 10.01
C GLN A 43 4.14 7.57 8.62
N THR A 44 2.86 7.17 8.45
CA THR A 44 2.35 6.62 7.20
C THR A 44 2.65 7.51 5.99
N ALA A 45 2.49 8.83 6.13
CA ALA A 45 2.70 9.77 5.01
C ALA A 45 4.17 9.73 4.51
N ASP A 46 5.14 9.74 5.42
CA ASP A 46 6.56 9.64 5.07
C ASP A 46 6.88 8.27 4.46
N ALA A 47 6.35 7.20 5.06
CA ALA A 47 6.53 5.84 4.57
C ALA A 47 5.97 5.67 3.15
N ALA A 48 4.78 6.19 2.87
CA ALA A 48 4.13 6.12 1.57
C ALA A 48 4.88 6.93 0.50
N GLN A 49 5.36 8.13 0.83
CA GLN A 49 6.16 8.95 -0.09
C GLN A 49 7.52 8.32 -0.43
N ALA A 50 8.10 7.56 0.49
CA ALA A 50 9.35 6.83 0.27
C ALA A 50 9.17 5.54 -0.56
N MET A 51 7.94 5.09 -0.84
CA MET A 51 7.69 3.87 -1.60
C MET A 51 8.04 4.06 -3.07
N THR A 52 9.05 3.32 -3.53
CA THR A 52 9.48 3.29 -4.93
C THR A 52 9.15 1.97 -5.63
N ARG A 53 8.64 0.98 -4.89
CA ARG A 53 8.37 -0.38 -5.36
C ARG A 53 7.08 -0.90 -4.73
N TYR A 54 6.33 -1.65 -5.52
CA TYR A 54 5.21 -2.45 -5.02
C TYR A 54 5.76 -3.77 -4.45
N ASN A 55 5.75 -3.90 -3.12
CA ASN A 55 6.21 -5.09 -2.42
C ASN A 55 5.44 -5.33 -1.11
N PRO A 56 4.13 -5.68 -1.18
CA PRO A 56 3.40 -6.09 0.01
C PRO A 56 3.98 -7.41 0.54
N ASP A 57 4.53 -7.38 1.74
CA ASP A 57 4.97 -8.56 2.48
C ASP A 57 3.80 -9.21 3.25
N GLU A 58 4.08 -10.25 4.04
CA GLU A 58 3.09 -11.03 4.81
C GLU A 58 2.32 -10.21 5.85
N THR A 59 2.79 -9.01 6.21
CA THR A 59 2.11 -8.13 7.17
C THR A 59 0.99 -7.32 6.52
N TRP A 60 0.93 -7.28 5.19
CA TRP A 60 -0.17 -6.67 4.44
C TRP A 60 -1.33 -7.64 4.33
N LYS A 61 -2.53 -7.15 4.63
CA LYS A 61 -3.76 -7.93 4.51
C LYS A 61 -4.44 -7.61 3.19
N ARG A 62 -5.01 -8.61 2.53
CA ARG A 62 -5.86 -8.35 1.37
C ARG A 62 -7.15 -7.68 1.85
N ALA A 63 -7.47 -6.51 1.31
CA ALA A 63 -8.74 -5.85 1.61
C ALA A 63 -9.90 -6.69 1.03
N GLN A 64 -10.97 -6.88 1.80
CA GLN A 64 -12.17 -7.63 1.38
C GLN A 64 -13.20 -6.74 0.71
#